data_AF-A0A923MWH6-F1
#
_entry.id   AF-A0A923MWH6-F1
#
_cell.length_a   1.000
_cell.length_b   1.000
_cell.length_c   1.000
_cell.angle_alpha   90.00
_cell.angle_beta   90.00
_cell.angle_gamma   90.00
#
_symmetry.space_group_name_H-M   'P 1'
#
loop_
_entity.id
_entity.type
_entity.pdbx_description
1 polymer ?
#
loop_
_entity_poly.entity_id
_entity_poly.type
_entity_poly.pdbx_seq_one_letter_code
_entity_poly.pdbx_strand_id
1 'polypeptide(L)'
;MEILHRAAPCRNVPVTFALGLTGRMLAFIRRNALDLLLWALFAASVVLMLKSSSDPRPDFIKGTPIEALLKPFPTGNQVTFDITVGIIVSLFVYLLVVRLPEWQKKGRLKAHLLRRYDDLKEQCLMHFLWACSQPAESTLIDSLKNQKEFRDFFNASVAPDQDRWHQVLNGLTDEYVRSIVRELDSFRGEVDFVLTSVDVSDEEAFRLLRNLTEVLQRSRHWSDREDQLKPLSQFMWSIFAGWSIISGYTDRDVIHDMITAI
;
A
#
# COMPACT_ATOMS: atom_id res chain seq x y z
N MET A 1 -5.58 -56.90 21.71
CA MET A 1 -6.44 -56.77 20.52
C MET A 1 -6.03 -55.46 19.86
N GLU A 2 -5.22 -55.58 18.82
CA GLU A 2 -4.53 -54.50 18.11
C GLU A 2 -5.51 -53.56 17.41
N ILE A 3 -5.34 -52.25 17.58
CA ILE A 3 -5.91 -51.26 16.68
C ILE A 3 -4.75 -50.54 16.01
N LEU A 4 -4.65 -50.79 14.71
CA LEU A 4 -3.59 -50.43 13.78
C LEU A 4 -3.40 -48.92 13.63
N HIS A 5 -2.17 -48.51 13.89
CA HIS A 5 -1.50 -47.37 13.26
C HIS A 5 -1.65 -47.41 11.72
N ARG A 6 -2.20 -46.35 11.12
CA ARG A 6 -1.92 -45.97 9.73
C ARG A 6 -1.61 -44.48 9.66
N ALA A 7 -0.33 -44.17 9.78
CA ALA A 7 0.23 -42.89 9.39
C ALA A 7 0.24 -42.81 7.85
N ALA A 8 -0.37 -41.75 7.30
CA ALA A 8 -0.26 -41.43 5.89
C ALA A 8 1.12 -40.79 5.60
N PRO A 9 1.78 -41.12 4.48
CA PRO A 9 3.07 -40.54 4.15
C PRO A 9 2.92 -39.07 3.69
N CYS A 10 3.65 -38.18 4.36
CA CYS A 10 3.88 -36.81 3.93
C CYS A 10 4.40 -36.79 2.48
N ARG A 11 3.63 -36.20 1.57
CA ARG A 11 4.14 -35.81 0.25
C ARG A 11 5.18 -34.71 0.44
N ASN A 12 6.42 -35.04 0.15
CA ASN A 12 7.49 -34.07 -0.10
C ASN A 12 7.08 -33.15 -1.25
N VAL A 13 6.67 -31.93 -0.92
CA VAL A 13 6.61 -30.83 -1.88
C VAL A 13 8.05 -30.35 -2.08
N PRO A 14 8.62 -30.40 -3.29
CA PRO A 14 9.94 -29.85 -3.54
C PRO A 14 9.89 -28.34 -3.33
N VAL A 15 10.76 -27.86 -2.45
CA VAL A 15 11.02 -26.47 -2.15
C VAL A 15 11.69 -25.83 -3.37
N THR A 16 10.88 -25.26 -4.27
CA THR A 16 11.34 -24.45 -5.41
C THR A 16 11.71 -23.04 -4.93
N PHE A 17 12.81 -22.91 -4.17
CA PHE A 17 13.25 -21.63 -3.57
C PHE A 17 14.21 -20.81 -4.45
N ALA A 18 14.50 -21.24 -5.68
CA ALA A 18 15.51 -20.61 -6.54
C ALA A 18 14.95 -19.67 -7.64
N LEU A 19 13.63 -19.46 -7.72
CA LEU A 19 12.97 -18.69 -8.79
C LEU A 19 12.30 -17.38 -8.31
N GLY A 20 12.57 -16.94 -7.08
CA GLY A 20 11.95 -15.73 -6.50
C GLY A 20 12.53 -14.39 -6.99
N LEU A 21 13.80 -14.37 -7.43
CA LEU A 21 14.50 -13.13 -7.83
C LEU A 21 14.18 -12.70 -9.26
N THR A 22 14.06 -13.64 -10.19
CA THR A 22 13.70 -13.35 -11.59
C THR A 22 12.25 -12.91 -11.72
N GLY A 23 11.33 -13.50 -10.95
CA GLY A 23 9.92 -13.11 -10.95
C GLY A 23 9.67 -11.68 -10.47
N ARG A 24 10.34 -11.25 -9.38
CA ARG A 24 10.26 -9.87 -8.87
C ARG A 24 10.88 -8.86 -9.84
N MET A 25 12.00 -9.21 -10.47
CA MET A 25 12.66 -8.34 -11.45
C MET A 25 11.82 -8.19 -12.73
N LEU A 26 11.22 -9.27 -13.25
CA LEU A 26 10.30 -9.22 -14.39
C LEU A 26 9.00 -8.47 -14.08
N ALA A 27 8.44 -8.63 -12.88
CA ALA A 27 7.26 -7.88 -12.43
C ALA A 27 7.57 -6.38 -12.31
N PHE A 28 8.75 -6.03 -11.77
CA PHE A 28 9.22 -4.64 -11.68
C PHE A 28 9.46 -4.04 -13.08
N ILE A 29 10.11 -4.79 -13.98
CA ILE A 29 10.32 -4.37 -15.37
C ILE A 29 8.99 -4.18 -16.08
N ARG A 30 8.00 -5.06 -15.91
CA ARG A 30 6.68 -4.90 -16.53
C ARG A 30 5.93 -3.69 -15.97
N ARG A 31 6.02 -3.44 -14.66
CA ARG A 31 5.36 -2.31 -13.97
C ARG A 31 5.96 -0.96 -14.36
N ASN A 32 7.26 -0.92 -14.68
CA ASN A 32 7.99 0.28 -15.06
C ASN A 32 8.46 0.27 -16.53
N ALA A 33 7.92 -0.61 -17.38
CA ALA A 33 8.41 -0.83 -18.75
C ALA A 33 8.30 0.43 -19.59
N LEU A 34 7.19 1.16 -19.42
CA LEU A 34 6.92 2.41 -20.13
C LEU A 34 7.90 3.49 -19.68
N ASP A 35 8.12 3.66 -18.38
CA ASP A 35 9.10 4.62 -17.85
C ASP A 35 10.52 4.29 -18.35
N LEU A 36 10.93 3.01 -18.33
CA LEU A 36 12.22 2.57 -18.86
C LEU A 36 12.36 2.84 -20.36
N LEU A 37 11.30 2.62 -21.13
CA LEU A 37 11.28 2.91 -22.57
C LEU A 37 11.38 4.40 -22.84
N LEU A 38 10.67 5.24 -22.08
CA LEU A 38 10.77 6.70 -22.19
C LEU A 38 12.17 7.20 -21.84
N TRP A 39 12.79 6.65 -20.79
CA TRP A 39 14.17 6.98 -20.42
C TRP A 39 15.18 6.53 -21.47
N ALA A 40 15.01 5.33 -22.04
CA ALA A 40 15.86 4.84 -23.12
C ALA A 40 15.71 5.70 -24.38
N LEU A 41 14.48 6.07 -24.74
CA LEU A 41 14.20 6.97 -25.87
C LEU A 41 14.83 8.34 -25.64
N PHE A 42 14.66 8.92 -24.45
CA PHE A 42 15.28 10.19 -24.08
C PHE A 42 16.80 10.13 -24.21
N ALA A 43 17.44 9.10 -23.65
CA ALA A 43 18.89 8.92 -23.72
C ALA A 43 19.37 8.76 -25.18
N ALA A 44 18.66 7.96 -25.98
CA ALA A 44 18.96 7.80 -27.40
C ALA A 44 18.83 9.12 -28.16
N SER A 45 17.78 9.91 -27.89
CA SER A 45 17.58 11.23 -28.49
C SER A 45 18.68 12.22 -28.10
N VAL A 46 19.13 12.23 -26.84
CA VAL A 46 20.25 13.07 -26.40
C VAL A 46 21.54 12.69 -27.11
N VAL A 47 21.85 11.38 -27.22
CA VAL A 47 23.05 10.92 -27.95
C VAL A 47 22.98 11.29 -29.42
N LEU A 48 21.82 11.11 -30.07
CA LEU A 48 21.63 11.49 -31.47
C LEU A 48 21.72 13.01 -31.67
N MET A 49 21.19 13.82 -30.75
CA MET A 49 21.30 15.27 -30.76
C MET A 49 22.77 15.71 -30.67
N LEU A 50 23.54 15.13 -29.75
CA LEU A 50 24.98 15.42 -29.61
C LEU A 50 25.79 14.98 -30.83
N LYS A 51 25.44 13.83 -31.42
CA LYS A 51 26.10 13.31 -32.62
C LYS A 51 25.76 14.12 -33.89
N SER A 52 24.56 14.68 -33.97
CA SER A 52 24.08 15.46 -35.12
C SER A 52 24.36 16.95 -35.00
N SER A 53 24.82 17.43 -33.84
CA SER A 53 25.22 18.83 -33.68
C SER A 53 26.46 19.16 -34.54
N SER A 54 26.39 20.32 -35.20
CA SER A 54 27.49 20.89 -35.99
C SER A 54 28.48 21.70 -35.17
N ASP A 55 28.23 21.85 -33.85
CA ASP A 55 29.05 22.70 -32.98
C ASP A 55 30.42 22.08 -32.66
N PRO A 56 31.45 22.92 -32.44
CA PRO A 56 32.76 22.44 -32.02
C PRO A 56 32.65 21.68 -30.69
N ARG A 57 33.20 20.46 -30.67
CA ARG A 57 33.08 19.56 -29.52
C ARG A 57 33.81 20.14 -28.30
N PRO A 58 33.27 19.93 -27.09
CA PRO A 58 33.94 20.37 -25.88
C PRO A 58 35.32 19.72 -25.74
N ASP A 59 36.30 20.49 -25.30
CA ASP A 59 37.70 20.04 -25.22
C ASP A 59 37.90 18.84 -24.29
N PHE A 60 37.02 18.64 -23.31
CA PHE A 60 37.09 17.53 -22.35
C PHE A 60 36.78 16.14 -22.94
N ILE A 61 36.25 16.06 -24.17
CA ILE A 61 35.91 14.78 -24.83
C ILE A 61 36.99 14.34 -25.83
N LYS A 62 37.87 15.26 -26.23
CA LYS A 62 38.92 15.00 -27.24
C LYS A 62 39.92 13.95 -26.73
N GLY A 63 40.21 12.94 -27.55
CA GLY A 63 41.12 11.83 -27.24
C GLY A 63 40.49 10.66 -26.47
N THR A 64 39.21 10.72 -26.13
CA THR A 64 38.50 9.62 -25.44
C THR A 64 37.79 8.69 -26.44
N PRO A 65 37.50 7.42 -26.10
CA PRO A 65 36.71 6.54 -26.97
C PRO A 65 35.30 7.06 -27.26
N ILE A 66 34.80 7.98 -26.44
CA ILE A 66 33.52 8.68 -26.63
C ILE A 66 33.57 9.59 -27.87
N GLU A 67 34.75 10.11 -28.23
CA GLU A 67 34.94 10.92 -29.43
C GLU A 67 34.65 10.13 -30.72
N ALA A 68 35.02 8.84 -30.75
CA ALA A 68 34.75 7.98 -31.89
C ALA A 68 33.24 7.69 -32.04
N LEU A 69 32.52 7.59 -30.92
CA LEU A 69 31.08 7.35 -30.88
C LEU A 69 30.28 8.58 -31.36
N LEU A 70 30.77 9.78 -31.08
CA LEU A 70 30.14 11.07 -31.41
C LEU A 70 30.59 11.67 -32.75
N LYS A 71 31.14 10.87 -33.67
CA LYS A 71 31.46 11.36 -35.02
C LYS A 71 30.16 11.77 -35.75
N PRO A 72 30.09 12.98 -36.32
CA PRO A 72 28.92 13.46 -37.02
C PRO A 72 28.60 12.60 -38.25
N PHE A 73 27.34 12.56 -38.63
CA PHE A 73 26.93 11.81 -39.82
C PHE A 73 27.44 12.53 -41.08
N PRO A 74 27.74 11.76 -42.14
CA PRO A 74 28.21 12.34 -43.40
C PRO A 74 27.17 13.23 -44.09
N THR A 75 25.88 12.98 -43.88
CA THR A 75 24.76 13.76 -44.42
C THR A 75 23.56 13.75 -43.46
N GLY A 76 22.70 14.77 -43.51
CA GLY A 76 21.42 14.79 -42.77
C GLY A 76 21.50 15.19 -41.29
N ASN A 77 22.61 15.79 -40.85
CA ASN A 77 22.81 16.23 -39.46
C ASN A 77 21.69 17.16 -38.97
N GLN A 78 21.35 18.22 -39.72
CA GLN A 78 20.33 19.19 -39.30
C GLN A 78 18.93 18.56 -39.15
N VAL A 79 18.51 17.71 -40.10
CA VAL A 79 17.22 17.00 -40.01
C VAL A 79 17.18 16.08 -38.80
N THR A 80 18.27 15.35 -38.54
CA THR A 80 18.38 14.45 -37.38
C THR A 80 18.33 15.25 -36.08
N PHE A 81 19.05 16.37 -36.03
CA PHE A 81 19.07 17.29 -34.90
C PHE A 81 17.66 17.80 -34.59
N ASP A 82 16.97 18.37 -35.59
CA ASP A 82 15.62 18.93 -35.43
C ASP A 82 14.61 17.87 -34.94
N ILE A 83 14.68 16.64 -35.49
CA ILE A 83 13.84 15.53 -35.05
C ILE A 83 14.13 15.15 -33.59
N THR A 84 15.40 15.04 -33.21
CA THR A 84 15.77 14.66 -31.84
C THR A 84 15.36 15.71 -30.81
N VAL A 85 15.50 16.99 -31.14
CA VAL A 85 15.00 18.10 -30.32
C VAL A 85 13.49 18.02 -30.19
N GLY A 86 12.76 17.78 -31.28
CA GLY A 86 11.30 17.59 -31.26
C GLY A 86 10.86 16.45 -30.35
N ILE A 87 11.57 15.31 -30.36
CA ILE A 87 11.30 14.17 -29.46
C ILE A 87 11.55 14.56 -28.00
N ILE A 88 12.68 15.21 -27.70
CA ILE A 88 13.01 15.64 -26.33
C ILE A 88 11.96 16.61 -25.80
N VAL A 89 11.58 17.63 -26.58
CA VAL A 89 10.55 18.61 -26.19
C VAL A 89 9.21 17.90 -25.94
N SER A 90 8.82 16.95 -26.80
CA SER A 90 7.59 16.18 -26.63
C SER A 90 7.60 15.34 -25.36
N LEU A 91 8.73 14.71 -25.03
CA LEU A 91 8.91 13.96 -23.77
C LEU A 91 8.81 14.87 -22.54
N PHE A 92 9.43 16.06 -22.58
CA PHE A 92 9.32 17.05 -21.51
C PHE A 92 7.87 17.49 -21.30
N VAL A 93 7.16 17.81 -22.38
CA VAL A 93 5.74 18.17 -22.32
C VAL A 93 4.92 17.02 -21.72
N TYR A 94 5.13 15.78 -22.14
CA TYR A 94 4.47 14.62 -21.55
C TYR A 94 4.73 14.49 -20.04
N LEU A 95 6.00 14.61 -19.62
CA LEU A 95 6.37 14.53 -18.20
C LEU A 95 5.70 15.64 -17.37
N LEU A 96 5.67 16.87 -17.88
CA LEU A 96 5.10 18.00 -17.16
C LEU A 96 3.56 18.01 -17.15
N VAL A 97 2.94 17.64 -18.27
CA VAL A 97 1.47 17.76 -18.45
C VAL A 97 0.73 16.52 -17.96
N VAL A 98 1.31 15.33 -18.13
CA VAL A 98 0.64 14.06 -17.80
C VAL A 98 1.24 13.46 -16.53
N ARG A 99 2.56 13.24 -16.51
CA ARG A 99 3.19 12.45 -15.44
C ARG A 99 3.24 13.17 -14.10
N LEU A 100 3.59 14.46 -14.10
CA LEU A 100 3.71 15.26 -12.88
C LEU A 100 2.36 15.42 -12.15
N PRO A 101 1.24 15.78 -12.81
CA PRO A 101 -0.06 15.85 -12.14
C PRO A 101 -0.54 14.50 -11.60
N GLU A 102 -0.26 13.39 -12.31
CA GLU A 102 -0.59 12.04 -11.82
C GLU A 102 0.14 11.71 -10.53
N TRP A 103 1.46 11.97 -10.45
CA TRP A 103 2.25 11.72 -9.25
C TRP A 103 1.77 12.58 -8.07
N GLN A 104 1.48 13.86 -8.31
CA GLN A 104 0.91 14.74 -7.28
C GLN A 104 -0.47 14.26 -6.83
N LYS A 105 -1.33 13.81 -7.75
CA LYS A 105 -2.65 13.27 -7.43
C LYS A 105 -2.54 12.02 -6.55
N LYS A 106 -1.70 11.04 -6.93
CA LYS A 106 -1.46 9.82 -6.15
C LYS A 106 -0.92 10.16 -4.76
N GLY A 107 0.09 11.02 -4.66
CA GLY A 107 0.67 11.45 -3.39
C GLY A 107 -0.35 12.09 -2.44
N ARG A 108 -1.22 12.97 -2.95
CA ARG A 108 -2.27 13.61 -2.14
C ARG A 108 -3.31 12.61 -1.66
N LEU A 109 -3.79 11.72 -2.53
CA LEU A 109 -4.82 10.73 -2.18
C LEU A 109 -4.30 9.69 -1.19
N LYS A 110 -3.05 9.27 -1.35
CA LYS A 110 -2.37 8.41 -0.38
C LYS A 110 -2.25 9.06 0.98
N ALA A 111 -1.74 10.29 1.04
CA ALA A 111 -1.60 11.02 2.30
C ALA A 111 -2.96 11.27 2.97
N HIS A 112 -4.00 11.54 2.17
CA HIS A 112 -5.38 11.65 2.65
C HIS A 112 -5.87 10.33 3.25
N LEU A 113 -5.72 9.20 2.53
CA LEU A 113 -6.19 7.90 3.00
C LEU A 113 -5.45 7.43 4.26
N LEU A 114 -4.14 7.70 4.37
CA LEU A 114 -3.37 7.43 5.59
C LEU A 114 -3.91 8.23 6.79
N ARG A 115 -4.19 9.52 6.61
CA ARG A 115 -4.80 10.34 7.67
C ARG A 115 -6.17 9.82 8.06
N ARG A 116 -7.01 9.47 7.09
CA ARG A 116 -8.34 8.89 7.35
C ARG A 116 -8.28 7.55 8.09
N TYR A 117 -7.26 6.75 7.80
CA TYR A 117 -7.03 5.51 8.52
C TYR A 117 -6.60 5.76 9.97
N ASP A 118 -5.73 6.77 10.19
CA ASP A 118 -5.34 7.17 11.54
C ASP A 118 -6.51 7.75 12.35
N ASP A 119 -7.31 8.63 11.73
CA ASP A 119 -8.55 9.18 12.30
C ASP A 119 -9.49 8.04 12.70
N LEU A 120 -9.70 7.05 11.82
CA LEU A 120 -10.52 5.87 12.12
C LEU A 120 -10.00 5.14 13.36
N LYS A 121 -8.68 4.90 13.45
CA LYS A 121 -8.09 4.21 14.60
C LYS A 121 -8.34 4.98 15.89
N GLU A 122 -8.12 6.28 15.86
CA GLU A 122 -8.33 7.19 16.98
C GLU A 122 -9.79 7.17 17.46
N GLN A 123 -10.76 7.37 16.56
CA GLN A 123 -12.18 7.40 16.92
C GLN A 123 -12.65 6.06 17.51
N CYS A 124 -12.23 4.94 16.92
CA CYS A 124 -12.58 3.62 17.48
C CYS A 124 -11.95 3.38 18.85
N LEU A 125 -10.68 3.78 19.06
CA LEU A 125 -10.02 3.67 20.36
C LEU A 125 -10.72 4.49 21.44
N MET A 126 -11.19 5.70 21.12
CA MET A 126 -12.00 6.51 22.04
C MET A 126 -13.25 5.76 22.48
N HIS A 127 -13.99 5.16 21.53
CA HIS A 127 -15.18 4.36 21.85
C HIS A 127 -14.84 3.13 22.69
N PHE A 128 -13.72 2.45 22.45
CA PHE A 128 -13.27 1.32 23.25
C PHE A 128 -12.95 1.73 24.69
N LEU A 129 -12.18 2.81 24.87
CA LEU A 129 -11.80 3.30 26.19
C LEU A 129 -13.02 3.74 26.99
N TRP A 130 -13.97 4.44 26.36
CA TRP A 130 -15.23 4.81 27.02
C TRP A 130 -16.08 3.59 27.39
N ALA A 131 -16.14 2.57 26.52
CA ALA A 131 -16.88 1.33 26.79
C ALA A 131 -16.31 0.58 28.02
N CYS A 132 -14.99 0.55 28.21
CA CYS A 132 -14.37 -0.05 29.39
C CYS A 132 -14.09 0.93 30.55
N SER A 133 -14.75 2.10 30.55
CA SER A 133 -14.64 3.14 31.59
C SER A 133 -13.20 3.59 31.87
N GLN A 134 -12.34 3.56 30.85
CA GLN A 134 -10.98 4.09 30.90
C GLN A 134 -10.94 5.54 30.41
N PRO A 135 -10.02 6.37 30.94
CA PRO A 135 -9.85 7.73 30.45
C PRO A 135 -9.30 7.72 29.02
N ALA A 136 -9.94 8.46 28.12
CA ALA A 136 -9.53 8.62 26.73
C ALA A 136 -8.49 9.74 26.56
N GLU A 137 -7.35 9.61 27.24
CA GLU A 137 -6.25 10.56 27.13
C GLU A 137 -5.54 10.42 25.78
N SER A 138 -5.20 11.55 25.14
CA SER A 138 -4.54 11.56 23.82
C SER A 138 -3.25 10.73 23.80
N THR A 139 -2.42 10.81 24.85
CA THR A 139 -1.17 10.03 24.94
C THR A 139 -1.41 8.53 25.00
N LEU A 140 -2.50 8.10 25.67
CA LEU A 140 -2.88 6.69 25.71
C LEU A 140 -3.41 6.24 24.35
N ILE A 141 -4.23 7.05 23.70
CA ILE A 141 -4.77 6.73 22.36
C ILE A 141 -3.63 6.57 21.35
N ASP A 142 -2.65 7.49 21.34
CA ASP A 142 -1.51 7.42 20.43
C ASP A 142 -0.65 6.17 20.67
N SER A 143 -0.47 5.81 21.94
CA SER A 143 0.16 4.55 22.37
C SER A 143 -0.59 3.33 21.81
N LEU A 144 -1.91 3.29 21.97
CA LEU A 144 -2.76 2.17 21.55
C LEU A 144 -2.94 2.06 20.02
N LYS A 145 -2.49 3.04 19.23
CA LYS A 145 -2.37 2.88 17.77
C LYS A 145 -1.29 1.83 17.42
N ASN A 146 -0.33 1.57 18.31
CA ASN A 146 0.64 0.48 18.19
C ASN A 146 -0.03 -0.88 18.52
N GLN A 147 0.07 -1.84 17.61
CA GLN A 147 -0.60 -3.13 17.75
C GLN A 147 -0.15 -3.94 18.97
N LYS A 148 1.12 -3.84 19.35
CA LYS A 148 1.64 -4.53 20.54
C LYS A 148 1.08 -3.91 21.81
N GLU A 149 1.16 -2.59 21.93
CA GLU A 149 0.64 -1.88 23.10
C GLU A 149 -0.87 -2.05 23.24
N PHE A 150 -1.61 -2.06 22.12
CA PHE A 150 -3.03 -2.40 22.10
C PHE A 150 -3.30 -3.77 22.71
N ARG A 151 -2.57 -4.80 22.29
CA ARG A 151 -2.73 -6.17 22.82
C ARG A 151 -2.39 -6.23 24.30
N ASP A 152 -1.26 -5.66 24.69
CA ASP A 152 -0.79 -5.69 26.07
C ASP A 152 -1.79 -4.97 26.99
N PHE A 153 -2.39 -3.87 26.52
CA PHE A 153 -3.40 -3.13 27.25
C PHE A 153 -4.73 -3.88 27.35
N PHE A 154 -5.28 -4.38 26.24
CA PHE A 154 -6.62 -4.97 26.22
C PHE A 154 -6.68 -6.45 26.67
N ASN A 155 -5.57 -7.19 26.62
CA ASN A 155 -5.46 -8.54 27.20
C ASN A 155 -5.20 -8.52 28.72
N ALA A 156 -5.04 -7.34 29.33
CA ALA A 156 -4.84 -7.24 30.76
C ALA A 156 -6.07 -7.79 31.50
N SER A 157 -5.85 -8.78 32.37
CA SER A 157 -6.91 -9.37 33.20
C SER A 157 -7.50 -8.34 34.15
N VAL A 158 -8.83 -8.27 34.20
CA VAL A 158 -9.59 -7.42 35.14
C VAL A 158 -10.40 -8.27 36.12
N ALA A 159 -10.75 -9.50 35.73
CA ALA A 159 -11.36 -10.51 36.58
C ALA A 159 -10.82 -11.91 36.21
N PRO A 160 -11.06 -12.97 37.02
CA PRO A 160 -10.50 -14.31 36.81
C PRO A 160 -10.77 -14.94 35.42
N ASP A 161 -11.79 -14.48 34.72
CA ASP A 161 -12.25 -14.97 33.41
C ASP A 161 -12.47 -13.84 32.38
N GLN A 162 -12.04 -12.61 32.70
CA GLN A 162 -12.27 -11.44 31.85
C GLN A 162 -11.02 -10.57 31.75
N ASP A 163 -10.69 -10.20 30.52
CA ASP A 163 -9.75 -9.13 30.22
C ASP A 163 -10.47 -7.80 29.94
N ARG A 164 -9.71 -6.74 29.67
CA ARG A 164 -10.28 -5.43 29.32
C ARG A 164 -11.04 -5.45 28.00
N TRP A 165 -10.68 -6.32 27.05
CA TRP A 165 -11.44 -6.47 25.81
C TRP A 165 -12.85 -7.00 26.09
N HIS A 166 -13.01 -7.96 27.00
CA HIS A 166 -14.33 -8.41 27.45
C HIS A 166 -15.14 -7.25 28.06
N GLN A 167 -14.50 -6.36 28.81
CA GLN A 167 -15.17 -5.15 29.32
C GLN A 167 -15.59 -4.19 28.21
N VAL A 168 -14.75 -4.01 27.17
CA VAL A 168 -15.14 -3.23 25.98
C VAL A 168 -16.41 -3.82 25.38
N LEU A 169 -16.45 -5.12 25.11
CA LEU A 169 -17.60 -5.76 24.48
C LEU A 169 -18.88 -5.63 25.33
N ASN A 170 -18.76 -5.80 26.64
CA ASN A 170 -19.89 -5.62 27.56
C ASN A 170 -20.36 -4.16 27.67
N GLY A 171 -19.45 -3.20 27.42
CA GLY A 171 -19.73 -1.77 27.47
C GLY A 171 -20.10 -1.12 26.13
N LEU A 172 -20.02 -1.86 25.03
CA LEU A 172 -20.40 -1.38 23.70
C LEU A 172 -21.92 -1.30 23.58
N THR A 173 -22.48 -0.17 23.98
CA THR A 173 -23.87 0.17 23.75
C THR A 173 -24.19 0.33 22.26
N ASP A 174 -25.46 0.25 21.95
CA ASP A 174 -26.03 0.47 20.62
C ASP A 174 -25.61 1.81 19.97
N GLU A 175 -25.34 2.84 20.78
CA GLU A 175 -24.84 4.14 20.32
C GLU A 175 -23.36 4.08 19.91
N TYR A 176 -22.52 3.39 20.69
CA TYR A 176 -21.11 3.21 20.36
C TYR A 176 -20.92 2.30 19.15
N VAL A 177 -21.71 1.23 19.05
CA VAL A 177 -21.69 0.35 17.87
C VAL A 177 -22.08 1.13 16.62
N ARG A 178 -23.16 1.93 16.66
CA ARG A 178 -23.56 2.80 15.54
C ARG A 178 -22.47 3.80 15.17
N SER A 179 -21.78 4.37 16.16
CA SER A 179 -20.69 5.32 15.92
C SER A 179 -19.51 4.64 15.22
N ILE A 180 -19.06 3.48 15.71
CA ILE A 180 -18.00 2.67 15.08
C ILE A 180 -18.39 2.29 13.65
N VAL A 181 -19.61 1.79 13.43
CA VAL A 181 -20.08 1.42 12.09
C VAL A 181 -20.10 2.63 11.15
N ARG A 182 -20.45 3.82 11.64
CA ARG A 182 -20.40 5.06 10.86
C ARG A 182 -18.98 5.44 10.45
N GLU A 183 -18.02 5.34 11.38
CA GLU A 183 -16.61 5.62 11.07
C GLU A 183 -16.06 4.62 10.05
N LEU A 184 -16.44 3.35 10.16
CA LEU A 184 -16.11 2.29 9.19
C LEU A 184 -16.71 2.56 7.80
N ASP A 185 -17.98 2.99 7.71
CA ASP A 185 -18.65 3.32 6.44
C ASP A 185 -18.02 4.57 5.79
N SER A 186 -17.64 5.57 6.60
CA SER A 186 -16.93 6.76 6.15
C SER A 186 -15.57 6.39 5.56
N PHE A 187 -14.77 5.59 6.28
CA PHE A 187 -13.46 5.14 5.80
C PHE A 187 -13.57 4.30 4.52
N ARG A 188 -14.57 3.42 4.44
CA ARG A 188 -14.87 2.68 3.21
C ARG A 188 -15.09 3.61 2.02
N GLY A 189 -15.90 4.65 2.19
CA GLY A 189 -16.18 5.63 1.13
C GLY A 189 -14.90 6.29 0.60
N GLU A 190 -13.95 6.58 1.49
CA GLU A 190 -12.64 7.13 1.13
C GLU A 190 -11.78 6.10 0.38
N VAL A 191 -11.79 4.81 0.79
CA VAL A 191 -11.11 3.73 0.06
C VAL A 191 -11.70 3.57 -1.34
N ASP A 192 -13.02 3.53 -1.48
CA ASP A 192 -13.71 3.42 -2.77
C ASP A 192 -13.40 4.62 -3.69
N PHE A 193 -13.34 5.83 -3.13
CA PHE A 193 -12.92 7.03 -3.85
C PHE A 193 -11.47 6.92 -4.36
N VAL A 194 -10.54 6.42 -3.54
CA VAL A 194 -9.15 6.24 -3.97
C VAL A 194 -9.04 5.17 -5.06
N LEU A 195 -9.68 4.01 -4.88
CA LEU A 195 -9.66 2.90 -5.85
C LEU A 195 -10.25 3.26 -7.21
N THR A 196 -11.13 4.28 -7.27
CA THR A 196 -11.71 4.79 -8.52
C THR A 196 -10.95 5.98 -9.09
N SER A 197 -10.20 6.71 -8.25
CA SER A 197 -9.51 7.93 -8.64
C SER A 197 -8.07 7.72 -9.12
N VAL A 198 -7.41 6.64 -8.69
CA VAL A 198 -6.03 6.33 -9.08
C VAL A 198 -5.89 4.90 -9.56
N ASP A 199 -5.03 4.73 -10.56
CA ASP A 199 -4.58 3.41 -10.97
C ASP A 199 -3.62 2.86 -9.91
N VAL A 200 -4.12 1.91 -9.11
CA VAL A 200 -3.34 1.20 -8.09
C VAL A 200 -2.55 0.10 -8.79
N SER A 201 -1.30 0.39 -9.10
CA SER A 201 -0.44 -0.53 -9.86
C SER A 201 0.00 -1.76 -9.04
N ASP A 202 -0.27 -1.77 -7.73
CA ASP A 202 -0.01 -2.91 -6.86
C ASP A 202 -1.24 -3.81 -6.77
N GLU A 203 -1.16 -4.97 -7.43
CA GLU A 203 -2.24 -5.95 -7.47
C GLU A 203 -2.62 -6.49 -6.08
N GLU A 204 -1.64 -6.64 -5.18
CA GLU A 204 -1.88 -7.13 -3.82
C GLU A 204 -2.57 -6.06 -2.98
N ALA A 205 -2.09 -4.82 -3.05
CA ALA A 205 -2.74 -3.71 -2.35
C ALA A 205 -4.16 -3.47 -2.87
N PHE A 206 -4.37 -3.52 -4.19
CA PHE A 206 -5.69 -3.38 -4.79
C PHE A 206 -6.66 -4.46 -4.29
N ARG A 207 -6.24 -5.73 -4.32
CA ARG A 207 -7.06 -6.85 -3.85
C ARG A 207 -7.40 -6.76 -2.37
N LEU A 208 -6.43 -6.40 -1.53
CA LEU A 208 -6.65 -6.26 -0.09
C LEU A 208 -7.58 -5.09 0.23
N LEU A 209 -7.41 -3.93 -0.42
CA LEU A 209 -8.31 -2.79 -0.24
C LEU A 209 -9.73 -3.13 -0.73
N ARG A 210 -9.87 -3.89 -1.81
CA ARG A 210 -11.18 -4.39 -2.26
C ARG A 210 -11.82 -5.34 -1.26
N ASN A 211 -11.06 -6.32 -0.77
CA ASN A 211 -11.55 -7.23 0.27
C ASN A 211 -11.96 -6.45 1.54
N LEU A 212 -11.19 -5.42 1.92
CA LEU A 212 -11.53 -4.53 3.02
C LEU A 212 -12.87 -3.81 2.77
N THR A 213 -13.09 -3.24 1.58
CA THR A 213 -14.37 -2.61 1.24
C THR A 213 -15.56 -3.58 1.32
N GLU A 214 -15.37 -4.86 0.96
CA GLU A 214 -16.43 -5.88 1.09
C GLU A 214 -16.74 -6.22 2.55
N VAL A 215 -15.72 -6.31 3.40
CA VAL A 215 -15.91 -6.54 4.84
C VAL A 215 -16.60 -5.35 5.49
N LEU A 216 -16.17 -4.13 5.16
CA LEU A 216 -16.79 -2.88 5.61
C LEU A 216 -18.21 -2.70 5.03
N GLN A 217 -18.54 -3.30 3.89
CA GLN A 217 -19.91 -3.29 3.39
C GLN A 217 -20.84 -4.14 4.25
N ARG A 218 -20.35 -5.29 4.71
CA ARG A 218 -21.12 -6.18 5.57
C ARG A 218 -21.34 -5.56 6.95
N SER A 219 -20.43 -4.70 7.41
CA SER A 219 -20.51 -4.05 8.72
C SER A 219 -21.72 -3.13 8.90
N ARG A 220 -22.32 -2.64 7.81
CA ARG A 220 -23.55 -1.81 7.85
C ARG A 220 -24.75 -2.50 8.50
N HIS A 221 -24.68 -3.82 8.66
CA HIS A 221 -25.73 -4.62 9.29
C HIS A 221 -25.36 -5.09 10.70
N TRP A 222 -24.26 -4.62 11.28
CA TRP A 222 -23.89 -4.93 12.66
C TRP A 222 -24.67 -4.05 13.66
N SER A 223 -25.16 -4.66 14.74
CA SER A 223 -25.87 -4.02 15.84
C SER A 223 -25.33 -4.52 17.19
N ASP A 224 -25.82 -3.96 18.30
CA ASP A 224 -25.47 -4.37 19.68
C ASP A 224 -25.91 -5.79 20.05
N ARG A 225 -26.73 -6.44 19.23
CA ARG A 225 -27.18 -7.81 19.45
C ARG A 225 -25.98 -8.73 19.52
N GLU A 226 -25.96 -9.61 20.52
CA GLU A 226 -24.84 -10.50 20.86
C GLU A 226 -24.27 -11.26 19.66
N ASP A 227 -25.13 -11.78 18.78
CA ASP A 227 -24.75 -12.50 17.56
C ASP A 227 -24.03 -11.63 16.51
N GLN A 228 -24.25 -10.32 16.53
CA GLN A 228 -23.71 -9.35 15.56
C GLN A 228 -22.52 -8.55 16.11
N LEU A 229 -22.41 -8.45 17.43
CA LEU A 229 -21.26 -7.82 18.10
C LEU A 229 -19.99 -8.67 17.94
N LYS A 230 -20.11 -10.00 17.88
CA LYS A 230 -18.97 -10.91 17.76
C LYS A 230 -18.20 -10.75 16.43
N PRO A 231 -18.84 -10.71 15.25
CA PRO A 231 -18.15 -10.38 14.00
C PRO A 231 -17.47 -9.00 14.00
N LEU A 232 -18.13 -7.98 14.54
CA LEU A 232 -17.53 -6.63 14.69
C LEU A 232 -16.29 -6.69 15.58
N SER A 233 -16.40 -7.33 16.75
CA SER A 233 -15.29 -7.52 17.70
C SER A 233 -14.09 -8.21 17.05
N GLN A 234 -14.32 -9.32 16.35
CA GLN A 234 -13.26 -10.06 15.65
C GLN A 234 -12.59 -9.20 14.58
N PHE A 235 -13.38 -8.43 13.84
CA PHE A 235 -12.87 -7.51 12.84
C PHE A 235 -12.03 -6.39 13.46
N MET A 236 -12.53 -5.73 14.50
CA MET A 236 -11.78 -4.68 15.20
C MET A 236 -10.49 -5.26 15.81
N TRP A 237 -10.55 -6.41 16.46
CA TRP A 237 -9.35 -7.07 16.96
C TRP A 237 -8.34 -7.36 15.84
N SER A 238 -8.78 -7.81 14.66
CA SER A 238 -7.89 -8.06 13.53
C SER A 238 -7.12 -6.80 13.08
N ILE A 239 -7.79 -5.64 13.06
CA ILE A 239 -7.20 -4.36 12.65
C ILE A 239 -6.21 -3.86 13.71
N PHE A 240 -6.66 -3.77 14.97
CA PHE A 240 -5.91 -3.10 16.03
C PHE A 240 -4.85 -3.98 16.68
N ALA A 241 -5.08 -5.30 16.76
CA ALA A 241 -4.10 -6.24 17.31
C ALA A 241 -3.18 -6.82 16.23
N GLY A 242 -3.44 -6.56 14.95
CA GLY A 242 -2.69 -7.16 13.83
C GLY A 242 -2.89 -8.66 13.72
N TRP A 243 -4.10 -9.16 14.02
CA TRP A 243 -4.39 -10.59 13.98
C TRP A 243 -4.94 -11.02 12.61
N SER A 244 -4.37 -12.07 12.03
CA SER A 244 -4.87 -12.72 10.82
C SER A 244 -5.16 -14.20 11.10
N ILE A 245 -6.27 -14.70 10.57
CA ILE A 245 -6.67 -16.11 10.67
C ILE A 245 -5.60 -17.04 10.08
N ILE A 246 -4.87 -16.59 9.06
CA ILE A 246 -3.92 -17.42 8.30
C ILE A 246 -2.51 -17.33 8.90
N SER A 247 -2.07 -16.12 9.26
CA SER A 247 -0.68 -15.85 9.66
C SER A 247 -0.50 -15.58 11.15
N GLY A 248 -1.58 -15.56 11.95
CA GLY A 248 -1.52 -15.19 13.36
C GLY A 248 -1.27 -13.69 13.55
N TYR A 249 -0.62 -13.34 14.66
CA TYR A 249 -0.25 -11.95 14.97
C TYR A 249 0.91 -11.47 14.10
N THR A 250 0.74 -10.28 13.52
CA THR A 250 1.77 -9.53 12.81
C THR A 250 2.17 -8.31 13.63
N ASP A 251 3.44 -7.93 13.54
CA ASP A 251 3.97 -6.68 14.12
C ASP A 251 3.85 -5.49 13.14
N ARG A 252 3.26 -5.73 11.96
CA ARG A 252 3.03 -4.73 10.91
C ARG A 252 1.54 -4.46 10.73
N ASP A 253 1.25 -3.18 10.54
CA ASP A 253 -0.08 -2.70 10.17
C ASP A 253 -0.28 -2.91 8.66
N VAL A 254 -0.93 -4.02 8.30
CA VAL A 254 -1.14 -4.43 6.91
C VAL A 254 -1.91 -3.38 6.13
N ILE A 255 -2.91 -2.72 6.74
CA ILE A 255 -3.71 -1.70 6.06
C ILE A 255 -2.84 -0.47 5.77
N HIS A 256 -2.05 -0.03 6.75
CA HIS A 256 -1.09 1.05 6.55
C HIS A 256 -0.06 0.73 5.46
N ASP A 257 0.51 -0.48 5.46
CA ASP A 257 1.49 -0.92 4.46
C ASP A 257 0.87 -0.94 3.06
N MET A 258 -0.40 -1.36 2.92
CA MET A 258 -1.09 -1.38 1.63
C MET A 258 -1.43 0.02 1.12
N ILE A 259 -1.89 0.93 1.99
CA ILE A 259 -2.06 2.34 1.59
C ILE A 259 -0.71 2.93 1.19
N THR A 260 0.37 2.52 1.85
CA THR A 260 1.74 2.93 1.50
C THR A 260 2.21 2.36 0.15
N ALA A 261 1.61 1.28 -0.35
CA ALA A 261 1.92 0.70 -1.65
C ALA A 261 1.17 1.34 -2.84
N ILE A 262 0.19 2.20 -2.58
CA ILE A 262 -0.49 3.07 -3.58
C ILE A 262 0.49 4.14 -4.07
#